data_AF-A0A7W0RR25-F1
#
_entry.id   AF-A0A7W0RR25-F1
#
_cell.length_a   1.000
_cell.length_b   1.000
_cell.length_c   1.000
_cell.angle_alpha   90.00
_cell.angle_beta   90.00
_cell.angle_gamma   90.00
#
_symmetry.space_group_name_H-M   'P 1'
#
loop_
_entity.id
_entity.type
_entity.pdbx_description
1 polymer ?
#
loop_
_entity_poly.entity_id
_entity_poly.type
_entity_poly.pdbx_seq_one_letter_code
_entity_poly.pdbx_strand_id
1 'polypeptide(L)'
;MKKIISIAMLTAVAAFAAACTNTGDANRNTTNTNATTTTNAAAPGSGATNTDAPANVRAAFPDAQSFTTQHKDLSASQIESIEKETGTKIADKDHHSYLAFSTAGGARRQIGAATVVSAGGKQMVVIYESREGVPYIKEVRAEGVAQAFLDGFKGKGHDDKFQVGGDIKANGVDEQTARAVAAAIRQDAMIMQTLYGGAHGH
;
A
#
# COMPACT_ATOMS: atom_id res chain seq x y z
N MET A 1 -6.55 -40.75 -28.72
CA MET A 1 -7.10 -40.37 -30.04
C MET A 1 -6.82 -38.90 -30.27
N LYS A 2 -6.09 -38.58 -31.33
CA LYS A 2 -5.71 -37.22 -31.74
C LYS A 2 -6.95 -36.47 -32.24
N LYS A 3 -7.14 -35.22 -31.81
CA LYS A 3 -7.97 -34.26 -32.53
C LYS A 3 -7.11 -33.07 -32.94
N ILE A 4 -7.25 -32.75 -34.21
CA ILE A 4 -6.42 -31.92 -35.07
C ILE A 4 -7.24 -30.65 -35.38
N ILE A 5 -6.59 -29.49 -35.25
CA ILE A 5 -6.74 -28.23 -36.01
C ILE A 5 -8.09 -27.50 -36.01
N SER A 6 -8.06 -26.19 -35.69
CA SER A 6 -8.51 -25.12 -36.61
C SER A 6 -8.00 -23.75 -36.20
N ILE A 7 -7.38 -23.09 -37.17
CA ILE A 7 -6.82 -21.73 -37.18
C ILE A 7 -7.93 -20.75 -37.56
N ALA A 8 -8.00 -19.59 -36.91
CA ALA A 8 -8.64 -18.40 -37.48
C ALA A 8 -7.87 -17.14 -37.06
N MET A 9 -7.16 -16.57 -38.05
CA MET A 9 -6.61 -15.22 -38.06
C MET A 9 -7.74 -14.18 -37.96
N LEU A 10 -7.53 -13.11 -37.19
CA LEU A 10 -8.14 -11.82 -37.51
C LEU A 10 -7.18 -10.68 -37.11
N THR A 11 -6.53 -10.12 -38.12
CA THR A 11 -5.75 -8.88 -38.07
C THR A 11 -6.68 -7.68 -38.26
N ALA A 12 -6.57 -6.68 -37.38
CA ALA A 12 -7.10 -5.34 -37.64
C ALA A 12 -6.03 -4.31 -37.26
N VAL A 13 -5.37 -3.77 -38.29
CA VAL A 13 -4.51 -2.59 -38.24
C VAL A 13 -5.41 -1.39 -38.47
N ALA A 14 -5.43 -0.42 -37.55
CA ALA A 14 -6.03 0.89 -37.78
C ALA A 14 -4.98 1.96 -37.51
N ALA A 15 -4.57 2.61 -38.59
CA ALA A 15 -3.68 3.76 -38.61
C ALA A 15 -4.41 5.01 -38.09
N PHE A 16 -3.75 5.80 -37.23
CA PHE A 16 -4.15 7.17 -36.96
C PHE A 16 -3.25 8.12 -37.75
N ALA A 17 -3.88 8.86 -38.66
CA ALA A 17 -3.28 9.90 -39.47
C ALA A 17 -3.03 11.16 -38.63
N ALA A 18 -1.90 11.81 -38.88
CA ALA A 18 -1.62 13.18 -38.49
C ALA A 18 -2.18 14.15 -39.53
N ALA A 19 -2.77 15.25 -39.08
CA ALA A 19 -2.93 16.47 -39.87
C ALA A 19 -2.95 17.70 -38.93
N CYS A 20 -2.04 18.63 -39.24
CA CYS A 20 -1.97 20.04 -38.82
C CYS A 20 -3.22 20.80 -39.33
N THR A 21 -3.66 22.00 -38.93
CA THR A 21 -3.07 23.30 -38.57
C THR A 21 -4.23 24.19 -38.08
N ASN A 22 -3.97 25.28 -37.36
CA ASN A 22 -4.45 26.63 -37.74
C ASN A 22 -3.89 27.75 -36.83
N THR A 23 -3.13 28.62 -37.49
CA THR A 23 -3.12 30.10 -37.46
C THR A 23 -3.80 30.83 -36.29
N GLY A 24 -2.95 31.48 -35.49
CA GLY A 24 -2.91 32.93 -35.22
C GLY A 24 -4.17 33.69 -34.80
N ASP A 25 -4.10 34.33 -33.64
CA ASP A 25 -4.53 35.72 -33.45
C ASP A 25 -3.82 36.36 -32.25
N ALA A 26 -3.32 37.57 -32.46
CA ALA A 26 -2.92 38.50 -31.41
C ALA A 26 -4.01 39.58 -31.32
N ASN A 27 -4.51 39.93 -30.13
CA ASN A 27 -4.62 41.31 -29.62
C ASN A 27 -5.36 41.41 -28.26
N ARG A 28 -4.73 42.20 -27.39
CA ARG A 28 -5.07 42.86 -26.11
C ARG A 28 -6.49 42.86 -25.51
N ASN A 29 -6.47 42.56 -24.20
CA ASN A 29 -6.92 43.38 -23.04
C ASN A 29 -8.40 43.76 -22.91
N THR A 30 -9.11 43.18 -21.93
CA THR A 30 -10.06 43.87 -21.03
C THR A 30 -10.34 43.01 -19.78
N THR A 31 -10.47 43.71 -18.67
CA THR A 31 -10.66 43.34 -17.26
C THR A 31 -11.89 42.48 -16.95
N ASN A 32 -11.77 41.72 -15.86
CA ASN A 32 -12.74 41.49 -14.77
C ASN A 32 -13.41 40.09 -14.62
N THR A 33 -13.17 39.54 -13.42
CA THR A 33 -14.08 38.76 -12.54
C THR A 33 -14.34 37.26 -12.79
N ASN A 34 -13.91 36.47 -11.80
CA ASN A 34 -14.34 35.14 -11.35
C ASN A 34 -14.93 34.14 -12.37
N ALA A 35 -14.16 33.08 -12.63
CA ALA A 35 -14.71 31.75 -12.89
C ALA A 35 -13.81 30.68 -12.25
N THR A 36 -14.32 30.04 -11.21
CA THR A 36 -13.86 28.75 -10.69
C THR A 36 -13.92 27.73 -11.83
N THR A 37 -12.77 27.21 -12.26
CA THR A 37 -12.71 25.98 -13.06
C THR A 37 -11.55 25.12 -12.59
N THR A 38 -11.93 24.01 -11.96
CA THR A 38 -11.12 22.82 -11.71
C THR A 38 -10.35 22.44 -12.96
N THR A 39 -9.02 22.50 -12.89
CA THR A 39 -8.14 21.79 -13.82
C THR A 39 -7.32 20.82 -13.01
N ASN A 40 -7.64 19.53 -13.19
CA ASN A 40 -6.75 18.41 -12.92
C ASN A 40 -5.45 18.64 -13.69
N ALA A 41 -4.47 19.24 -13.03
CA ALA A 41 -3.07 19.13 -13.40
C ALA A 41 -2.45 18.16 -12.40
N ALA A 42 -2.10 16.96 -12.88
CA ALA A 42 -1.29 16.01 -12.15
C ALA A 42 -0.02 16.72 -11.68
N ALA A 43 0.08 16.94 -10.36
CA ALA A 43 1.27 17.53 -9.78
C ALA A 43 2.42 16.54 -9.95
N PRO A 44 3.57 16.95 -10.51
CA PRO A 44 4.75 16.12 -10.56
C PRO A 44 5.20 15.84 -9.12
N GLY A 45 5.48 14.56 -8.85
CA GLY A 45 5.81 14.04 -7.52
C GLY A 45 6.73 14.98 -6.75
N SER A 46 6.21 15.49 -5.64
CA SER A 46 6.96 16.23 -4.64
C SER A 46 8.12 15.36 -4.19
N GLY A 47 9.34 15.85 -4.39
CA GLY A 47 10.54 15.26 -3.82
C GLY A 47 10.36 15.15 -2.31
N ALA A 48 10.19 13.92 -1.83
CA ALA A 48 9.86 13.64 -0.44
C ALA A 48 11.03 14.06 0.46
N THR A 49 10.80 15.13 1.22
CA THR A 49 11.64 15.51 2.36
C THR A 49 11.28 14.61 3.55
N ASN A 50 12.16 14.57 4.55
CA ASN A 50 12.07 13.66 5.72
C ASN A 50 10.83 13.90 6.63
N THR A 51 9.84 14.67 6.18
CA THR A 51 8.66 15.14 6.93
C THR A 51 7.34 14.48 6.53
N ASP A 52 7.27 13.71 5.43
CA ASP A 52 6.00 13.11 4.97
C ASP A 52 5.56 11.86 5.76
N ALA A 53 6.46 11.27 6.56
CA ALA A 53 6.14 10.11 7.38
C ALA A 53 5.73 10.52 8.82
N PRO A 54 4.64 9.93 9.37
CA PRO A 54 4.25 10.07 10.76
C PRO A 54 5.42 9.82 11.75
N ALA A 55 5.39 10.48 12.91
CA ALA A 55 6.49 10.40 13.88
C ALA A 55 6.78 8.97 14.36
N ASN A 56 5.73 8.17 14.58
CA ASN A 56 5.84 6.76 14.93
C ASN A 56 6.48 5.92 13.82
N VAL A 57 6.19 6.20 12.54
CA VAL A 57 6.85 5.56 11.39
C VAL A 57 8.32 5.96 11.31
N ARG A 58 8.66 7.23 11.53
CA ARG A 58 10.06 7.68 11.55
C ARG A 58 10.84 7.02 12.69
N ALA A 59 10.25 6.91 13.87
CA ALA A 59 10.84 6.18 15.00
C ALA A 59 11.03 4.68 14.72
N ALA A 60 10.24 4.11 13.81
CA ALA A 60 10.35 2.72 13.38
C ALA A 60 11.61 2.46 12.53
N PHE A 61 12.13 3.48 11.84
CA PHE A 61 13.33 3.39 10.99
C PHE A 61 14.38 4.44 11.38
N PRO A 62 15.15 4.24 12.46
CA PRO A 62 16.16 5.21 12.89
C PRO A 62 17.28 5.42 11.85
N ASP A 63 17.55 4.42 11.01
CA ASP A 63 18.57 4.47 9.97
C ASP A 63 18.06 5.06 8.63
N ALA A 64 16.78 5.43 8.57
CA ALA A 64 16.19 6.07 7.40
C ALA A 64 16.62 7.53 7.32
N GLN A 65 17.03 7.94 6.13
CA GLN A 65 17.39 9.33 5.83
C GLN A 65 16.31 10.05 5.02
N SER A 66 15.44 9.30 4.36
CA SER A 66 14.27 9.83 3.66
C SER A 66 13.14 8.81 3.66
N PHE A 67 11.93 9.31 3.53
CA PHE A 67 10.73 8.50 3.37
C PHE A 67 10.06 8.84 2.04
N THR A 68 9.28 7.92 1.50
CA THR A 68 8.36 8.20 0.39
C THR A 68 7.02 7.61 0.75
N THR A 69 6.01 8.46 0.85
CA THR A 69 4.63 8.03 1.06
C THR A 69 4.07 7.56 -0.28
N GLN A 70 3.59 6.32 -0.32
CA GLN A 70 2.79 5.80 -1.42
C GLN A 70 1.35 5.71 -0.95
N HIS A 71 0.48 6.21 -1.80
CA HIS A 71 -0.96 6.11 -1.64
C HIS A 71 -1.48 5.28 -2.81
N LYS A 72 -2.23 4.23 -2.50
CA LYS A 72 -2.88 3.38 -3.49
C LYS A 72 -4.29 3.05 -3.02
N ASP A 73 -5.24 3.27 -3.91
CA ASP A 73 -6.63 2.92 -3.67
C ASP A 73 -6.88 1.45 -4.01
N LEU A 74 -7.67 0.79 -3.17
CA LEU A 74 -8.24 -0.52 -3.49
C LEU A 74 -9.45 -0.34 -4.41
N SER A 75 -9.49 -1.10 -5.50
CA SER A 75 -10.69 -1.22 -6.32
C SER A 75 -11.80 -1.97 -5.57
N ALA A 76 -13.05 -1.79 -5.98
CA ALA A 76 -14.20 -2.43 -5.33
C ALA A 76 -14.09 -3.97 -5.29
N SER A 77 -13.55 -4.59 -6.34
CA SER A 77 -13.35 -6.04 -6.39
C SER A 77 -12.24 -6.51 -5.47
N GLN A 78 -11.18 -5.73 -5.30
CA GLN A 78 -10.11 -6.01 -4.33
C GLN A 78 -10.65 -5.91 -2.90
N ILE A 79 -11.44 -4.87 -2.60
CA ILE A 79 -12.13 -4.74 -1.31
C ILE A 79 -12.99 -5.98 -1.04
N GLU A 80 -13.88 -6.34 -1.96
CA GLU A 80 -14.78 -7.49 -1.79
C GLU A 80 -14.01 -8.80 -1.57
N SER A 81 -12.92 -9.02 -2.31
CA SER A 81 -12.08 -10.21 -2.17
C SER A 81 -11.41 -10.27 -0.80
N ILE A 82 -10.80 -9.17 -0.36
CA ILE A 82 -10.16 -9.09 0.95
C ILE A 82 -11.18 -9.28 2.07
N GLU A 83 -12.32 -8.59 2.02
CA GLU A 83 -13.38 -8.72 3.03
C GLU A 83 -13.93 -10.15 3.13
N LYS A 84 -14.03 -10.86 2.01
CA LYS A 84 -14.45 -12.26 1.98
C LYS A 84 -13.42 -13.19 2.63
N GLU A 85 -12.13 -12.92 2.46
CA GLU A 85 -11.05 -13.75 3.00
C GLU A 85 -10.72 -13.46 4.47
N THR A 86 -10.83 -12.20 4.89
CA THR A 86 -10.57 -11.78 6.27
C THR A 86 -11.80 -11.89 7.15
N GLY A 87 -13.01 -11.81 6.57
CA GLY A 87 -14.27 -11.73 7.30
C GLY A 87 -14.47 -10.37 8.00
N THR A 88 -13.65 -9.36 7.68
CA THR A 88 -13.69 -8.01 8.26
C THR A 88 -13.99 -6.98 7.20
N LYS A 89 -14.71 -5.92 7.58
CA LYS A 89 -14.98 -4.79 6.68
C LYS A 89 -13.80 -3.83 6.62
N ILE A 90 -13.44 -3.40 5.42
CA ILE A 90 -12.42 -2.38 5.22
C ILE A 90 -13.06 -1.02 5.50
N ALA A 91 -12.74 -0.45 6.66
CA ALA A 91 -13.25 0.86 7.07
C ALA A 91 -12.57 2.02 6.33
N ASP A 92 -11.27 1.86 6.05
CA ASP A 92 -10.46 2.86 5.36
C ASP A 92 -9.99 2.32 4.00
N LYS A 93 -10.37 3.02 2.93
CA LYS A 93 -10.00 2.67 1.56
C LYS A 93 -8.70 3.34 1.12
N ASP A 94 -8.27 4.34 1.88
CA ASP A 94 -7.01 5.03 1.69
C ASP A 94 -5.90 4.22 2.36
N HIS A 95 -5.12 3.48 1.57
CA HIS A 95 -3.98 2.75 2.07
C HIS A 95 -2.68 3.53 1.85
N HIS A 96 -2.10 4.00 2.95
CA HIS A 96 -0.79 4.62 2.97
C HIS A 96 0.30 3.62 3.34
N SER A 97 1.31 3.51 2.48
CA SER A 97 2.57 2.86 2.81
C SER A 97 3.72 3.87 2.80
N TYR A 98 4.60 3.76 3.79
CA TYR A 98 5.75 4.64 3.96
C TYR A 98 7.01 3.86 3.66
N LEU A 99 7.64 4.15 2.53
CA LEU A 99 8.88 3.50 2.11
C LEU A 99 10.07 4.22 2.73
N ALA A 100 10.85 3.50 3.53
CA ALA A 100 12.02 4.04 4.21
C ALA A 100 13.29 3.80 3.37
N PHE A 101 14.11 4.83 3.20
CA PHE A 101 15.35 4.76 2.42
C PHE A 101 16.56 5.22 3.22
N SER A 102 17.68 4.52 3.03
CA SER A 102 18.99 4.90 3.54
C SER A 102 19.98 5.07 2.39
N THR A 103 20.93 5.99 2.52
CA THR A 103 22.10 6.11 1.64
C THR A 103 23.37 5.57 2.29
N ALA A 104 23.24 4.85 3.42
CA ALA A 104 24.36 4.14 4.02
C ALA A 104 24.98 3.18 2.99
N GLY A 105 26.25 3.42 2.64
CA GLY A 105 26.93 2.70 1.56
C GLY A 105 26.87 3.37 0.17
N GLY A 106 26.50 4.66 0.10
CA GLY A 106 26.65 5.53 -1.07
C GLY A 106 25.42 5.64 -1.98
N ALA A 107 24.73 4.53 -2.25
CA ALA A 107 23.52 4.54 -3.06
C ALA A 107 22.25 4.55 -2.20
N ARG A 108 21.21 5.28 -2.63
CA ARG A 108 19.88 5.25 -1.98
C ARG A 108 19.27 3.86 -2.14
N ARG A 109 19.03 3.18 -1.03
CA ARG A 109 18.42 1.84 -0.96
C ARG A 109 17.21 1.87 -0.06
N GLN A 110 16.15 1.17 -0.46
CA GLN A 110 15.00 0.95 0.40
C GLN A 110 15.39 -0.04 1.52
N ILE A 111 15.11 0.32 2.77
CA ILE A 111 15.42 -0.48 3.95
C ILE A 111 14.17 -1.09 4.61
N GLY A 112 12.99 -0.73 4.13
CA GLY A 112 11.72 -1.33 4.53
C GLY A 112 10.52 -0.53 4.02
N ALA A 113 9.33 -1.01 4.37
CA ALA A 113 8.07 -0.30 4.22
C ALA A 113 7.31 -0.36 5.55
N ALA A 114 6.47 0.63 5.85
CA ALA A 114 5.57 0.54 6.98
C ALA A 114 4.19 1.07 6.66
N THR A 115 3.20 0.56 7.38
CA THR A 115 1.82 1.03 7.38
C THR A 115 1.43 1.41 8.81
N VAL A 116 0.39 2.21 8.95
CA VAL A 116 -0.20 2.56 10.25
C VAL A 116 -1.58 1.94 10.34
N VAL A 117 -1.79 1.08 11.33
CA VAL A 117 -3.04 0.35 11.53
C VAL A 117 -3.64 0.73 12.88
N SER A 118 -4.94 1.00 12.92
CA SER A 118 -5.65 1.34 14.16
C SER A 118 -6.71 0.29 14.48
N ALA A 119 -6.60 -0.37 15.65
CA ALA A 119 -7.55 -1.39 16.10
C ALA A 119 -7.52 -1.54 17.62
N GLY A 120 -8.66 -1.86 18.24
CA GLY A 120 -8.75 -2.05 19.69
C GLY A 120 -8.34 -0.81 20.50
N GLY A 121 -8.53 0.40 19.94
CA GLY A 121 -8.08 1.66 20.55
C GLY A 121 -6.56 1.83 20.57
N LYS A 122 -5.82 1.02 19.81
CA LYS A 122 -4.36 1.11 19.65
C LYS A 122 -4.01 1.52 18.24
N GLN A 123 -3.00 2.39 18.10
CA GLN A 123 -2.35 2.66 16.83
C GLN A 123 -1.04 1.87 16.77
N MET A 124 -0.80 1.23 15.64
CA MET A 124 0.29 0.30 15.43
C MET A 124 1.02 0.65 14.14
N VAL A 125 2.34 0.50 14.16
CA VAL A 125 3.18 0.57 12.96
C VAL A 125 3.54 -0.87 12.58
N VAL A 126 3.07 -1.32 11.42
CA VAL A 126 3.43 -2.63 10.88
C VAL A 126 4.57 -2.41 9.90
N ILE A 127 5.72 -3.05 10.16
CA ILE A 127 6.91 -2.93 9.33
C ILE A 127 7.04 -4.16 8.46
N TYR A 128 7.22 -3.93 7.16
CA TYR A 128 7.37 -4.95 6.15
C TYR A 128 8.79 -4.98 5.60
N GLU A 129 9.23 -6.20 5.29
CA GLU A 129 10.32 -6.48 4.38
C GLU A 129 9.80 -7.22 3.15
N SER A 130 10.47 -7.05 2.01
CA SER A 130 10.14 -7.83 0.82
C SER A 130 11.02 -9.06 0.75
N ARG A 131 10.40 -10.23 0.58
CA ARG A 131 11.07 -11.49 0.24
C ARG A 131 10.57 -11.91 -1.12
N GLU A 132 11.43 -11.90 -2.13
CA GLU A 132 11.05 -12.30 -3.51
C GLU A 132 9.85 -11.50 -4.08
N GLY A 133 9.70 -10.23 -3.69
CA GLY A 133 8.55 -9.41 -4.11
C GLY A 133 7.29 -9.59 -3.28
N VAL A 134 7.31 -10.46 -2.26
CA VAL A 134 6.22 -10.70 -1.31
C VAL A 134 6.46 -9.86 -0.04
N PRO A 135 5.48 -9.11 0.48
CA PRO A 135 5.60 -8.42 1.76
C PRO A 135 5.43 -9.41 2.93
N TYR A 136 6.40 -9.41 3.83
CA TYR A 136 6.35 -10.13 5.10
C TYR A 136 6.52 -9.16 6.26
N ILE A 137 5.81 -9.40 7.36
CA ILE A 137 5.91 -8.59 8.56
C ILE A 137 7.29 -8.83 9.19
N LYS A 138 8.13 -7.81 9.19
CA LYS A 138 9.42 -7.82 9.88
C LYS A 138 9.23 -7.63 11.39
N GLU A 139 8.37 -6.68 11.77
CA GLU A 139 8.01 -6.40 13.16
C GLU A 139 6.73 -5.55 13.22
N VAL A 140 6.11 -5.52 14.39
CA VAL A 140 4.98 -4.63 14.70
C VAL A 140 5.35 -3.84 15.94
N ARG A 141 5.09 -2.52 15.91
CA ARG A 141 5.31 -1.63 17.05
C ARG A 141 4.00 -0.97 17.45
N ALA A 142 3.68 -0.97 18.73
CA ALA A 142 2.50 -0.30 19.25
C ALA A 142 2.72 0.10 20.71
N GLU A 143 2.35 1.33 21.05
CA GLU A 143 2.45 1.81 22.42
C GLU A 143 1.39 1.14 23.31
N GLY A 144 1.79 0.70 24.50
CA GLY A 144 0.89 0.06 25.46
C GLY A 144 0.34 -1.30 25.02
N VAL A 145 1.00 -1.98 24.08
CA VAL A 145 0.71 -3.36 23.69
C VAL A 145 1.93 -4.22 24.05
N ALA A 146 1.69 -5.40 24.62
CA ALA A 146 2.77 -6.29 25.03
C ALA A 146 3.62 -6.73 23.82
N GLN A 147 4.94 -6.51 23.88
CA GLN A 147 5.84 -6.88 22.77
C GLN A 147 5.76 -8.38 22.45
N ALA A 148 5.62 -9.23 23.46
CA ALA A 148 5.47 -10.68 23.26
C ALA A 148 4.23 -11.06 22.43
N PHE A 149 3.17 -10.26 22.45
CA PHE A 149 2.03 -10.44 21.54
C PHE A 149 2.38 -9.99 20.12
N LEU A 150 3.02 -8.82 20.00
CA LEU A 150 3.42 -8.25 18.70
C LEU A 150 4.44 -9.13 17.96
N ASP A 151 5.35 -9.77 18.69
CA ASP A 151 6.35 -10.68 18.14
C ASP A 151 5.71 -11.91 17.46
N GLY A 152 4.46 -12.25 17.81
CA GLY A 152 3.71 -13.32 17.15
C GLY A 152 3.41 -13.05 15.68
N PHE A 153 3.47 -11.79 15.23
CA PHE A 153 3.25 -11.42 13.84
C PHE A 153 4.51 -11.50 12.97
N LYS A 154 5.70 -11.56 13.59
CA LYS A 154 6.97 -11.55 12.88
C LYS A 154 7.09 -12.75 11.94
N GLY A 155 7.50 -12.47 10.71
CA GLY A 155 7.69 -13.45 9.66
C GLY A 155 6.42 -13.88 8.94
N LYS A 156 5.23 -13.42 9.37
CA LYS A 156 3.96 -13.73 8.72
C LYS A 156 3.74 -12.88 7.46
N GLY A 157 3.10 -13.47 6.46
CA GLY A 157 2.64 -12.82 5.23
C GLY A 157 1.12 -12.90 5.09
N HIS A 158 0.62 -12.66 3.88
CA HIS A 158 -0.81 -12.69 3.55
C HIS A 158 -1.43 -14.10 3.61
N ASP A 159 -0.65 -15.14 3.28
CA ASP A 159 -1.09 -16.55 3.33
C ASP A 159 -1.18 -17.12 4.76
N ASP A 160 -0.59 -16.43 5.74
CA ASP A 160 -0.54 -16.90 7.11
C ASP A 160 -1.86 -16.68 7.85
N LYS A 161 -2.10 -17.55 8.83
CA LYS A 161 -3.20 -17.36 9.78
C LYS A 161 -2.76 -16.49 10.95
N PHE A 162 -3.72 -15.71 11.43
CA PHE A 162 -3.57 -14.73 12.51
C PHE A 162 -4.55 -15.01 13.66
N GLN A 163 -5.00 -16.26 13.84
CA GLN A 163 -6.03 -16.56 14.82
C GLN A 163 -5.48 -16.48 16.24
N VAL A 164 -6.04 -15.59 17.07
CA VAL A 164 -5.70 -15.51 18.49
C VAL A 164 -6.14 -16.78 19.22
N GLY A 165 -5.25 -17.34 20.05
CA GLY A 165 -5.42 -18.62 20.72
C GLY A 165 -5.03 -19.83 19.87
N GLY A 166 -4.79 -19.63 18.57
CA GLY A 166 -4.22 -20.62 17.66
C GLY A 166 -2.81 -20.24 17.25
N ASP A 167 -2.71 -19.37 16.24
CA ASP A 167 -1.45 -18.93 15.63
C ASP A 167 -0.78 -17.78 16.38
N ILE A 168 -1.58 -16.96 17.08
CA ILE A 168 -1.11 -15.80 17.85
C ILE A 168 -1.53 -15.98 19.31
N LYS A 169 -0.59 -15.80 20.25
CA LYS A 169 -0.90 -15.82 21.69
C LYS A 169 -1.10 -14.40 22.19
N ALA A 170 -2.20 -14.14 22.90
CA ALA A 170 -2.55 -12.81 23.40
C ALA A 170 -1.51 -12.19 24.36
N ASN A 171 -0.73 -13.02 25.07
CA ASN A 171 0.47 -12.62 25.84
C ASN A 171 0.29 -11.34 26.69
N GLY A 172 -0.76 -11.29 27.50
CA GLY A 172 -1.04 -10.17 28.41
C GLY A 172 -1.86 -9.03 27.81
N VAL A 173 -2.21 -9.11 26.53
CA VAL A 173 -3.26 -8.27 25.92
C VAL A 173 -4.61 -8.94 26.18
N ASP A 174 -5.65 -8.15 26.47
CA ASP A 174 -7.00 -8.70 26.61
C ASP A 174 -7.46 -9.35 25.29
N GLU A 175 -8.28 -10.39 25.41
CA GLU A 175 -8.59 -11.25 24.26
C GLU A 175 -9.35 -10.51 23.15
N GLN A 176 -10.21 -9.57 23.52
CA GLN A 176 -10.97 -8.77 22.55
C GLN A 176 -10.04 -7.85 21.75
N THR A 177 -9.17 -7.12 22.43
CA THR A 177 -8.15 -6.27 21.79
C THR A 177 -7.20 -7.11 20.95
N ALA A 178 -6.72 -8.24 21.46
CA ALA A 178 -5.83 -9.13 20.73
C ALA A 178 -6.47 -9.61 19.42
N ARG A 179 -7.75 -10.02 19.46
CA ARG A 179 -8.50 -10.45 18.26
C ARG A 179 -8.69 -9.30 17.28
N ALA A 180 -9.05 -8.12 17.75
CA ALA A 180 -9.21 -6.93 16.91
C ALA A 180 -7.89 -6.54 16.22
N VAL A 181 -6.78 -6.53 16.98
CA VAL A 181 -5.45 -6.24 16.45
C VAL A 181 -5.02 -7.28 15.43
N ALA A 182 -5.14 -8.57 15.74
CA ALA A 182 -4.73 -9.63 14.83
C ALA A 182 -5.53 -9.61 13.52
N ALA A 183 -6.83 -9.33 13.59
CA ALA A 183 -7.67 -9.19 12.40
C ALA A 183 -7.27 -7.98 11.55
N ALA A 184 -6.99 -6.83 12.17
CA ALA A 184 -6.56 -5.63 11.46
C ALA A 184 -5.18 -5.79 10.80
N ILE A 185 -4.22 -6.43 11.48
CA ILE A 185 -2.90 -6.71 10.90
C ILE A 185 -3.02 -7.72 9.75
N ARG A 186 -3.86 -8.75 9.88
CA ARG A 186 -4.13 -9.68 8.77
C ARG A 186 -4.70 -8.94 7.56
N GLN A 187 -5.69 -8.08 7.78
CA GLN A 187 -6.27 -7.28 6.71
C GLN A 187 -5.22 -6.37 6.05
N ASP A 188 -4.37 -5.70 6.83
CA ASP A 188 -3.29 -4.88 6.30
C ASP A 188 -2.26 -5.69 5.48
N ALA A 189 -1.90 -6.90 5.93
CA ALA A 189 -1.01 -7.78 5.18
C ALA A 189 -1.61 -8.21 3.83
N MET A 190 -2.91 -8.51 3.80
CA MET A 190 -3.65 -8.81 2.56
C MET A 190 -3.68 -7.61 1.60
N ILE A 191 -3.92 -6.40 2.13
CA ILE A 191 -3.90 -5.16 1.34
C ILE A 191 -2.50 -4.90 0.80
N MET A 192 -1.47 -5.06 1.63
CA MET A 192 -0.07 -4.89 1.22
C MET A 192 0.31 -5.85 0.10
N GLN A 193 -0.11 -7.11 0.19
CA GLN A 193 0.06 -8.08 -0.89
C GLN A 193 -0.67 -7.64 -2.16
N THR A 194 -1.95 -7.28 -2.04
CA THR A 194 -2.81 -6.93 -3.17
C THR A 194 -2.30 -5.71 -3.95
N LEU A 195 -1.75 -4.73 -3.24
CA LEU A 195 -1.33 -3.45 -3.82
C LEU A 195 0.15 -3.38 -4.17
N TYR A 196 1.01 -4.10 -3.46
CA TYR A 196 2.47 -3.97 -3.55
C TYR A 196 3.21 -5.29 -3.71
N GLY A 197 2.54 -6.42 -3.53
CA GLY A 197 3.11 -7.74 -3.79
C GLY A 197 3.33 -7.97 -5.29
N GLY A 198 4.38 -8.73 -5.62
CA GLY A 198 4.56 -9.26 -6.97
C GLY A 198 3.44 -10.24 -7.34
N ALA A 199 3.33 -10.63 -8.61
CA ALA A 199 2.43 -11.72 -8.99
C ALA A 199 2.82 -13.00 -8.24
N HIS A 200 1.90 -13.56 -7.46
CA HIS A 200 2.10 -14.83 -6.78
C HIS A 200 1.36 -15.90 -7.56
N GLY A 201 2.10 -16.91 -8.02
CA GLY A 201 1.49 -18.10 -8.60
C GLY A 201 0.88 -18.91 -7.47
N HIS A 202 -0.45 -19.00 -7.46
CA HIS A 202 -1.15 -20.08 -6.74
C HIS A 202 -1.18 -21.33 -7.61
#